data_AF-A0A8T4X9Q0-F1
#
_entry.id   AF-A0A8T4X9Q0-F1
#
_cell.length_a   1.000
_cell.length_b   1.000
_cell.length_c   1.000
_cell.angle_alpha   90.00
_cell.angle_beta   90.00
_cell.angle_gamma   90.00
#
_symmetry.space_group_name_H-M   'P 1'
#
loop_
_entity.id
_entity.type
_entity.pdbx_description
1 polymer ?
#
loop_
_entity_poly.entity_id
_entity_poly.type
_entity_poly.pdbx_seq_one_letter_code
_entity_poly.pdbx_strand_id
1 'polypeptide(L)'
;MVNLSLEDIEFIKILANSDSTILQVGMNEATKYRLDVQIGKILREYYKENTMNTKTEWTEKFEKARITKEEGKSAIACARRLGIDIS
;
A
#
# COMPACT_ATOMS: atom_id res chain seq x y z
N MET A 1 -13.82 -13.70 0.10
CA MET A 1 -12.56 -13.32 0.76
C MET A 1 -11.70 -12.60 -0.27
N VAL A 2 -11.32 -11.34 -0.05
CA VAL A 2 -10.69 -10.50 -1.09
C VAL A 2 -9.20 -10.81 -1.19
N ASN A 3 -8.79 -11.39 -2.32
CA ASN A 3 -7.39 -11.49 -2.72
C ASN A 3 -6.96 -10.15 -3.34
N LEU A 4 -5.68 -9.79 -3.19
CA LEU A 4 -5.11 -8.63 -3.88
C LEU A 4 -5.23 -8.85 -5.39
N SER A 5 -5.76 -7.85 -6.11
CA SER A 5 -5.74 -7.88 -7.56
C SER A 5 -4.32 -7.63 -8.08
N LEU A 6 -4.02 -8.04 -9.31
CA LEU A 6 -2.71 -7.76 -9.94
C LEU A 6 -2.40 -6.26 -9.91
N GLU A 7 -3.40 -5.43 -10.16
CA GLU A 7 -3.26 -3.98 -10.18
C GLU A 7 -2.99 -3.41 -8.77
N ASP A 8 -3.57 -3.98 -7.70
CA ASP A 8 -3.22 -3.60 -6.33
C ASP A 8 -1.76 -3.92 -6.02
N ILE A 9 -1.30 -5.11 -6.45
CA ILE A 9 0.06 -5.57 -6.23
C ILE A 9 1.05 -4.65 -6.95
N GLU A 10 0.79 -4.31 -8.21
CA GLU A 10 1.63 -3.39 -8.97
C GLU A 10 1.66 -2.00 -8.34
N PHE A 11 0.51 -1.48 -7.91
CA PHE A 11 0.46 -0.17 -7.28
C PHE A 11 1.29 -0.13 -5.99
N ILE A 12 1.16 -1.16 -5.14
CA ILE A 12 1.94 -1.25 -3.90
C ILE A 12 3.43 -1.35 -4.20
N LYS A 13 3.83 -2.12 -5.23
CA LYS A 13 5.23 -2.21 -5.67
C LYS A 13 5.77 -0.89 -6.21
N ILE A 14 4.96 -0.13 -6.95
CA ILE A 14 5.32 1.21 -7.41
C ILE A 14 5.56 2.11 -6.20
N LEU A 15 4.64 2.13 -5.23
CA LEU A 15 4.81 2.92 -4.00
C LEU A 15 6.07 2.51 -3.21
N ALA A 16 6.37 1.21 -3.16
CA ALA A 16 7.54 0.70 -2.44
C ALA A 16 8.88 1.11 -3.05
N ASN A 17 8.92 1.36 -4.36
CA ASN A 17 10.16 1.60 -5.12
C ASN A 17 10.27 3.02 -5.70
N SER A 18 9.30 3.91 -5.44
CA SER A 18 9.27 5.25 -6.03
C SER A 18 9.47 6.35 -4.98
N ASP A 19 9.98 7.49 -5.44
CA ASP A 19 9.99 8.73 -4.67
C ASP A 19 8.58 9.38 -4.71
N SER A 20 8.06 9.77 -3.55
CA SER A 20 6.73 10.37 -3.44
C SER A 20 6.61 11.71 -4.15
N THR A 21 7.68 12.50 -4.25
CA THR A 21 7.66 13.78 -4.96
C THR A 21 7.51 13.58 -6.47
N ILE A 22 8.15 12.55 -7.02
CA ILE A 22 8.03 12.18 -8.44
C ILE A 22 6.60 11.70 -8.72
N LEU A 23 6.05 10.83 -7.87
CA LEU A 23 4.68 10.35 -8.02
C LEU A 23 3.66 11.49 -7.93
N GLN A 24 3.84 12.42 -7.00
CA GLN A 24 2.92 13.54 -6.81
C GLN A 24 2.82 14.44 -8.05
N VAL A 25 3.92 14.64 -8.78
CA VAL A 25 3.94 15.44 -10.02
C VAL A 25 3.28 14.69 -11.18
N GLY A 26 3.45 13.36 -11.25
CA GLY A 26 2.93 12.52 -12.34
C GLY A 26 1.51 11.99 -12.15
N MET A 27 0.94 12.11 -10.94
CA MET A 27 -0.37 11.54 -10.62
C MET A 27 -1.52 12.44 -11.08
N ASN A 28 -2.47 11.84 -11.81
CA ASN A 28 -3.76 12.47 -12.09
C ASN A 28 -4.77 12.19 -10.95
N GLU A 29 -5.93 12.86 -11.02
CA GLU A 29 -6.98 12.73 -10.00
C GLU A 29 -7.53 11.31 -9.86
N ALA A 30 -7.66 10.56 -10.96
CA ALA A 30 -8.16 9.18 -10.93
C ALA A 30 -7.20 8.26 -10.16
N THR A 31 -5.90 8.40 -10.40
CA THR A 31 -4.86 7.65 -9.68
C THR A 31 -4.83 8.04 -8.20
N LYS A 32 -4.97 9.33 -7.89
CA LYS A 32 -5.06 9.80 -6.50
C LYS A 32 -6.28 9.24 -5.77
N TYR A 33 -7.44 9.26 -6.43
CA TYR A 33 -8.67 8.69 -5.89
C TYR A 33 -8.50 7.19 -5.59
N ARG A 34 -7.94 6.42 -6.53
CA ARG A 34 -7.65 4.99 -6.32
C ARG A 34 -6.73 4.75 -5.13
N LEU A 35 -5.66 5.56 -5.03
CA LEU A 35 -4.72 5.49 -3.93
C LEU A 35 -5.44 5.69 -2.58
N ASP A 36 -6.32 6.68 -2.46
CA ASP A 36 -7.09 6.94 -1.24
C ASP A 36 -8.10 5.82 -0.91
N VAL A 37 -8.92 5.40 -1.88
CA VAL A 37 -10.10 4.57 -1.59
C VAL A 37 -9.81 3.08 -1.51
N GLN A 38 -8.75 2.61 -2.16
CA GLN A 38 -8.43 1.18 -2.29
C GLN A 38 -7.07 0.86 -1.69
N ILE A 39 -6.00 1.45 -2.24
CA ILE A 39 -4.64 1.12 -1.80
C ILE A 39 -4.39 1.57 -0.36
N GLY A 40 -4.89 2.75 0.03
CA GLY A 40 -4.82 3.25 1.41
C GLY A 40 -5.48 2.30 2.41
N LYS A 41 -6.63 1.72 2.07
CA LYS A 41 -7.30 0.71 2.93
C LYS A 41 -6.46 -0.56 3.08
N ILE A 42 -5.92 -1.07 1.98
CA ILE A 42 -5.05 -2.26 1.98
C ILE A 42 -3.82 -2.03 2.87
N LEU A 43 -3.13 -0.90 2.68
CA LEU A 43 -1.94 -0.55 3.44
C LEU A 43 -2.26 -0.30 4.92
N ARG A 44 -3.43 0.27 5.24
CA ARG A 44 -3.89 0.48 6.63
C ARG A 44 -4.15 -0.84 7.34
N GLU A 45 -4.84 -1.78 6.69
CA GLU A 45 -5.09 -3.09 7.29
C GLU A 45 -3.79 -3.88 7.49
N TYR A 46 -2.89 -3.85 6.51
CA TYR A 46 -1.55 -4.44 6.63
C TYR A 46 -0.73 -3.78 7.76
N TYR A 47 -0.77 -2.45 7.87
CA TYR A 47 -0.11 -1.71 8.94
C TYR A 47 -0.67 -2.07 10.32
N LYS A 48 -2.00 -2.13 10.45
CA LYS A 48 -2.70 -2.49 11.68
C LYS A 48 -2.33 -3.89 12.14
N GLU A 49 -2.33 -4.87 11.23
CA GLU A 49 -1.88 -6.22 11.52
C GLU A 49 -0.44 -6.25 12.04
N ASN A 50 0.47 -5.57 11.35
CA ASN A 50 1.89 -5.57 11.72
C ASN A 50 2.18 -4.79 13.01
N THR A 51 1.29 -3.87 13.42
CA THR A 51 1.43 -3.06 14.63
C THR A 51 0.75 -3.70 15.84
N MET A 52 -0.44 -4.26 15.65
CA MET A 52 -1.25 -4.85 16.71
C MET A 52 -1.08 -6.38 16.83
N ASN A 53 -0.32 -7.00 15.90
CA ASN A 53 -0.18 -8.44 15.78
C ASN A 53 -1.54 -9.17 15.66
N THR A 54 -2.53 -8.48 15.08
CA THR A 54 -3.85 -9.06 14.81
C THR A 54 -3.70 -10.02 13.64
N LYS A 55 -3.89 -11.33 13.86
CA LYS A 55 -3.72 -12.37 12.84
C LYS A 55 -4.82 -12.33 11.76
N THR A 56 -4.89 -11.24 11.02
CA THR A 56 -5.90 -10.95 9.98
C THR A 56 -5.47 -11.39 8.58
N GLU A 57 -4.34 -12.10 8.47
CA GLU A 57 -3.77 -12.71 7.26
C GLU A 57 -3.28 -11.71 6.20
N TRP A 58 -3.19 -10.41 6.50
CA TRP A 58 -2.67 -9.41 5.57
C TRP A 58 -1.19 -9.59 5.29
N THR A 59 -0.40 -10.01 6.29
CA THR A 59 1.01 -10.35 6.11
C THR A 59 1.16 -11.52 5.14
N GLU A 60 0.36 -12.56 5.32
CA GLU A 60 0.36 -13.73 4.42
C GLU A 60 -0.09 -13.35 3.00
N LYS A 61 -1.07 -12.45 2.85
CA LYS A 61 -1.51 -11.96 1.54
C LYS A 61 -0.40 -11.18 0.82
N PHE A 62 0.35 -10.34 1.54
CA PHE A 62 1.49 -9.62 0.99
C PHE A 62 2.60 -10.59 0.57
N GLU A 63 2.90 -11.60 1.38
CA GLU A 63 3.88 -12.65 1.06
C GLU A 63 3.46 -13.46 -0.19
N LYS A 64 2.19 -13.88 -0.28
CA LYS A 64 1.64 -14.55 -1.47
C LYS A 64 1.73 -13.68 -2.73
N ALA A 65 1.58 -12.37 -2.59
CA ALA A 65 1.76 -11.39 -3.66
C ALA A 65 3.24 -11.09 -3.99
N ARG A 66 4.19 -11.74 -3.30
CA ARG A 66 5.63 -11.46 -3.37
C ARG A 66 5.93 -9.98 -3.10
N ILE A 67 5.31 -9.45 -2.04
CA ILE A 67 5.61 -8.15 -1.45
C ILE A 67 6.24 -8.44 -0.09
N THR A 68 7.52 -8.10 0.05
CA THR A 68 8.28 -8.29 1.28
C THR A 68 7.82 -7.32 2.37
N LYS A 69 8.18 -7.64 3.62
CA LYS A 69 7.90 -6.76 4.75
C LYS A 69 8.46 -5.35 4.57
N GLU A 70 9.67 -5.24 4.02
CA GLU A 70 10.32 -3.96 3.76
C GLU A 70 9.64 -3.19 2.62
N GLU A 71 9.25 -3.85 1.53
CA GLU A 71 8.43 -3.21 0.49
C GLU A 71 7.10 -2.70 1.05
N GLY A 72 6.42 -3.49 1.89
CA GLY A 72 5.18 -3.06 2.55
C GLY A 72 5.37 -1.81 3.42
N LYS A 73 6.46 -1.74 4.21
CA LYS A 73 6.81 -0.55 5.00
C LYS A 73 7.14 0.65 4.11
N SER A 74 7.91 0.46 3.05
CA SER A 74 8.26 1.51 2.10
C SER A 74 7.03 2.05 1.40
N ALA A 75 6.09 1.19 0.99
CA ALA A 75 4.82 1.58 0.40
C ALA A 75 3.97 2.41 1.38
N ILE A 76 3.87 2.00 2.65
CA ILE A 76 3.19 2.78 3.70
C ILE A 76 3.84 4.16 3.85
N ALA A 77 5.18 4.23 3.92
CA ALA A 77 5.89 5.48 4.07
C ALA A 77 5.68 6.41 2.86
N CYS A 78 5.71 5.87 1.65
CA CYS A 78 5.43 6.60 0.42
C CYS A 78 3.98 7.13 0.40
N ALA A 79 2.99 6.29 0.72
CA ALA A 79 1.59 6.68 0.80
C ALA A 79 1.36 7.81 1.82
N ARG A 80 1.98 7.75 3.01
CA ARG A 80 1.90 8.82 4.01
C ARG A 80 2.46 10.14 3.49
N ARG A 81 3.59 10.13 2.75
CA ARG A 81 4.15 11.33 2.12
C ARG A 81 3.27 11.90 1.02
N LEU A 82 2.49 11.06 0.35
CA LEU A 82 1.46 11.46 -0.61
C LEU A 82 0.17 12.01 0.06
N GLY A 83 0.13 12.06 1.39
CA GLY A 83 -1.00 12.60 2.16
C GLY A 83 -2.09 11.57 2.47
N ILE A 84 -1.83 10.28 2.25
CA ILE A 84 -2.80 9.21 2.55
C ILE A 84 -2.72 8.86 4.04
N ASP A 85 -3.88 8.84 4.69
CA ASP A 85 -3.97 8.48 6.10
C ASP A 85 -3.85 6.96 6.29
N ILE A 86 -2.71 6.51 6.81
CA ILE A 86 -2.40 5.10 7.12
C ILE A 86 -2.28 4.92 8.65
N SER A 87 -3.07 5.65 9.43
CA SER A 87 -3.12 5.56 10.90
C SER A 87 -4.10 4.51 11.38
#